data_AF-A0A520IQX3-F1
#
_entry.id   AF-A0A520IQX3-F1
#
_cell.length_a   1.000
_cell.length_b   1.000
_cell.length_c   1.000
_cell.angle_alpha   90.00
_cell.angle_beta   90.00
_cell.angle_gamma   90.00
#
_symmetry.space_group_name_H-M   'P 1'
#
loop_
_entity.id
_entity.type
_entity.pdbx_description
1 polymer ?
#
loop_
_entity_poly.entity_id
_entity_poly.type
_entity_poly.pdbx_seq_one_letter_code
_entity_poly.pdbx_strand_id
1 'polypeptide(L)'
;DVAAWHPWLIAAAVGAVLIAIGIACQIVMIYVSIRDRERLADTSGDPWDGRTLEWITTSPPPPFNFAVLPNVQGEEAYWDIKSRALEKKQLSDRPEYEHFEMPHNSPTGIVTAFFATVMGFALIWHIWWMVILGFLGAWATFVAFAWRDQAEYEIPASEVEQLDRERRLAKARLLGLPPEELDGVPA
;
A
#
# COMPACT_ATOMS: atom_id res chain seq x y z
N ASP A 1 24.56 -43.17 17.03
CA ASP A 1 23.13 -42.88 17.28
C ASP A 1 22.83 -42.79 18.76
N VAL A 2 22.42 -41.62 19.25
CA VAL A 2 21.94 -41.51 20.63
C VAL A 2 20.44 -41.83 20.62
N ALA A 3 20.10 -43.11 20.77
CA ALA A 3 18.73 -43.62 20.69
C ALA A 3 17.72 -42.85 21.58
N ALA A 4 18.18 -42.23 22.66
CA ALA A 4 17.37 -41.41 23.56
C ALA A 4 16.74 -40.17 22.92
N TRP A 5 17.32 -39.63 21.83
CA TRP A 5 16.81 -38.42 21.16
C TRP A 5 15.77 -38.72 20.08
N HIS A 6 15.69 -39.98 19.64
CA HIS A 6 14.85 -40.38 18.53
C HIS A 6 13.35 -40.08 18.75
N PRO A 7 12.75 -40.32 19.93
CA PRO A 7 11.34 -39.97 20.17
C PRO A 7 11.08 -38.46 20.08
N TRP A 8 12.02 -37.63 20.56
CA TRP A 8 11.92 -36.17 20.51
C TRP A 8 12.04 -35.64 19.08
N LEU A 9 12.90 -36.24 18.27
CA LEU A 9 13.01 -35.92 16.84
C LEU A 9 11.73 -36.30 16.07
N ILE A 10 11.09 -37.42 16.41
CA ILE A 10 9.79 -37.79 15.84
C ILE A 10 8.71 -36.77 16.23
N ALA A 11 8.65 -36.39 17.51
CA ALA A 11 7.71 -35.37 17.98
C ALA A 11 7.94 -34.02 17.26
N ALA A 12 9.19 -33.62 17.07
CA ALA A 12 9.55 -32.43 16.30
C ALA A 12 9.11 -32.54 14.83
N ALA A 13 9.26 -33.71 14.20
CA ALA A 13 8.80 -33.95 12.84
C ALA A 13 7.26 -33.85 12.71
N VAL A 14 6.50 -34.35 13.68
CA VAL A 14 5.04 -34.14 13.73
C VAL A 14 4.70 -32.65 13.82
N GLY A 15 5.42 -31.91 14.68
CA GLY A 15 5.29 -30.45 14.75
C GLY A 15 5.56 -29.76 13.40
N ALA A 16 6.59 -30.20 12.66
CA ALA A 16 6.89 -29.67 11.33
C ALA A 16 5.77 -29.95 10.32
N VAL A 17 5.13 -31.13 10.38
CA VAL A 17 3.95 -31.45 9.54
C VAL A 17 2.77 -30.53 9.87
N LEU A 18 2.52 -30.24 11.15
CA LEU A 18 1.46 -29.29 11.54
C LEU A 18 1.74 -27.87 11.02
N ILE A 19 2.99 -27.41 11.08
CA ILE A 19 3.39 -26.12 10.49
C ILE A 19 3.17 -26.13 8.98
N ALA A 20 3.53 -27.21 8.29
CA ALA A 20 3.32 -27.33 6.84
C ALA A 20 1.82 -27.26 6.46
N ILE A 21 0.94 -27.88 7.26
CA ILE A 21 -0.52 -27.74 7.10
C ILE A 21 -0.94 -26.28 7.29
N GLY A 22 -0.43 -25.59 8.31
CA GLY A 22 -0.70 -24.16 8.52
C GLY A 22 -0.29 -23.28 7.33
N ILE A 23 0.88 -23.53 6.75
CA ILE A 23 1.34 -22.85 5.53
C ILE A 23 0.41 -23.14 4.35
N ALA A 24 -0.03 -24.39 4.17
CA ALA A 24 -0.98 -24.75 3.13
C ALA A 24 -2.32 -24.03 3.32
N CYS A 25 -2.83 -23.95 4.55
CA CYS A 25 -4.03 -23.17 4.87
C CYS A 25 -3.86 -21.68 4.55
N GLN A 26 -2.69 -21.09 4.84
CA GLN A 26 -2.38 -19.70 4.50
C GLN A 26 -2.40 -19.45 2.99
N ILE A 27 -1.83 -20.38 2.20
CA ILE A 27 -1.86 -20.30 0.72
C ILE A 27 -3.30 -20.40 0.21
N VAL A 28 -4.09 -21.35 0.73
CA VAL A 28 -5.50 -21.51 0.36
C VAL A 28 -6.30 -20.27 0.71
N MET A 29 -6.06 -19.66 1.87
CA MET A 29 -6.72 -18.41 2.26
C MET A 29 -6.44 -17.29 1.25
N ILE A 30 -5.18 -17.06 0.89
CA ILE A 30 -4.80 -16.05 -0.12
C ILE A 30 -5.47 -16.37 -1.48
N TYR A 31 -5.43 -17.62 -1.91
CA TYR A 31 -6.03 -18.05 -3.17
C TYR A 31 -7.54 -17.79 -3.23
N VAL A 32 -8.28 -18.19 -2.20
CA VAL A 32 -9.74 -17.99 -2.13
C VAL A 32 -10.08 -16.50 -2.05
N SER A 33 -9.32 -15.70 -1.29
CA SER A 33 -9.51 -14.24 -1.23
C SER A 33 -9.31 -13.55 -2.57
N ILE A 34 -8.29 -13.95 -3.36
CA ILE A 34 -8.05 -13.38 -4.70
C ILE A 34 -9.15 -13.82 -5.67
N ARG A 35 -9.53 -15.11 -5.63
CA ARG A 35 -10.59 -15.66 -6.50
C ARG A 35 -11.92 -14.96 -6.29
N ASP A 36 -12.30 -14.72 -5.02
CA ASP A 36 -13.60 -14.16 -4.64
C ASP A 36 -13.54 -12.64 -4.39
N ARG A 37 -12.49 -11.95 -4.86
CA ARG A 37 -12.17 -10.54 -4.53
C ARG A 37 -13.30 -9.55 -4.82
N GLU A 38 -14.06 -9.76 -5.89
CA GLU A 38 -15.15 -8.86 -6.29
C GLU A 38 -16.32 -8.94 -5.32
N ARG A 39 -16.62 -10.14 -4.80
CA ARG A 39 -17.67 -10.35 -3.80
C ARG A 39 -17.25 -9.85 -2.42
N LEU A 40 -15.95 -9.88 -2.12
CA LEU A 40 -15.37 -9.53 -0.82
C LEU A 40 -14.82 -8.09 -0.79
N ALA A 41 -15.02 -7.31 -1.85
CA ALA A 41 -14.47 -5.96 -1.96
C ALA A 41 -15.07 -5.04 -0.89
N ASP A 42 -14.19 -4.32 -0.20
CA ASP A 42 -14.61 -3.21 0.66
C ASP A 42 -15.04 -2.02 -0.21
N THR A 43 -16.19 -1.44 0.11
CA THR A 43 -16.78 -0.30 -0.61
C THR A 43 -16.87 0.96 0.24
N SER A 44 -16.54 0.88 1.54
CA SER A 44 -16.59 2.01 2.47
C SER A 44 -15.21 2.64 2.68
N GLY A 45 -14.13 1.89 2.46
CA GLY A 45 -12.78 2.28 2.86
C GLY A 45 -12.50 2.09 4.36
N ASP A 46 -13.46 1.52 5.08
CA ASP A 46 -13.41 1.29 6.53
C ASP A 46 -14.27 0.07 6.91
N PRO A 47 -13.78 -1.16 6.63
CA PRO A 47 -14.52 -2.39 6.91
C PRO A 47 -14.54 -2.79 8.39
N TRP A 48 -13.73 -2.14 9.24
CA TRP A 48 -13.53 -2.53 10.64
C TRP A 48 -13.91 -1.46 11.67
N ASP A 49 -14.51 -0.35 11.24
CA ASP A 49 -14.73 0.83 12.08
C ASP A 49 -13.42 1.33 12.73
N GLY A 50 -12.40 1.47 11.89
CA GLY A 50 -11.06 1.88 12.27
C GLY A 50 -10.99 3.31 12.81
N ARG A 51 -9.86 3.60 13.48
CA ARG A 51 -9.65 4.83 14.28
C ARG A 51 -8.55 5.74 13.79
N THR A 52 -7.68 5.19 12.97
CA THR A 52 -6.47 5.79 12.41
C THR A 52 -6.73 6.24 10.97
N LEU A 53 -5.85 7.09 10.43
CA LEU A 53 -6.09 7.80 9.16
C LEU A 53 -6.14 6.89 7.94
N GLU A 54 -5.56 5.69 7.97
CA GLU A 54 -5.64 4.77 6.83
C GLU A 54 -7.08 4.39 6.49
N TRP A 55 -8.00 4.45 7.47
CA TRP A 55 -9.41 4.15 7.29
C TRP A 55 -10.24 5.35 6.79
N ILE A 56 -9.63 6.52 6.57
CA ILE A 56 -10.34 7.66 5.98
C ILE A 56 -10.41 7.58 4.45
N THR A 57 -9.50 6.81 3.83
CA THR A 57 -9.34 6.73 2.37
C THR A 57 -10.36 5.79 1.73
N THR A 58 -10.30 5.64 0.41
CA THR A 58 -11.04 4.63 -0.37
C THR A 58 -10.33 3.29 -0.35
N SER A 59 -11.02 2.22 -0.74
CA SER A 59 -10.42 0.89 -0.96
C SER A 59 -10.47 0.55 -2.46
N PRO A 60 -9.36 0.59 -3.21
CA PRO A 60 -8.01 1.01 -2.81
C PRO A 60 -7.85 2.53 -2.64
N PRO A 61 -6.80 3.00 -1.94
CA PRO A 61 -6.51 4.42 -1.80
C PRO A 61 -6.11 5.06 -3.14
N PRO A 62 -6.37 6.36 -3.34
CA PRO A 62 -5.85 7.09 -4.50
C PRO A 62 -4.33 7.23 -4.41
N PRO A 63 -3.62 7.47 -5.54
CA PRO A 63 -2.16 7.52 -5.56
C PRO A 63 -1.55 8.54 -4.58
N PHE A 64 -2.22 9.68 -4.36
CA PHE A 64 -1.79 10.75 -3.45
C PHE A 64 -2.21 10.52 -1.98
N ASN A 65 -2.89 9.42 -1.67
CA ASN A 65 -3.48 9.07 -0.36
C ASN A 65 -4.57 10.01 0.15
N PHE A 66 -4.25 11.29 0.41
CA PHE A 66 -5.17 12.29 0.93
C PHE A 66 -5.22 13.50 0.00
N ALA A 67 -6.43 13.87 -0.45
CA ALA A 67 -6.63 15.05 -1.30
C ALA A 67 -6.24 16.36 -0.58
N VAL A 68 -6.40 16.39 0.75
CA VAL A 68 -5.92 17.45 1.64
C VAL A 68 -5.39 16.82 2.91
N LEU A 69 -4.33 17.42 3.46
CA LEU A 69 -3.74 16.96 4.71
C LEU A 69 -4.77 17.00 5.85
N PRO A 70 -5.05 15.85 6.50
CA PRO A 70 -5.98 15.81 7.61
C PRO A 70 -5.39 16.56 8.82
N ASN A 71 -6.24 17.31 9.52
CA ASN A 71 -5.85 17.94 10.78
C ASN A 71 -5.77 16.87 11.88
N VAL A 72 -4.55 16.46 12.21
CA VAL A 72 -4.29 15.41 13.21
C VAL A 72 -4.30 16.00 14.60
N GLN A 73 -5.27 15.56 15.40
CA GLN A 73 -5.37 15.89 16.82
C GLN A 73 -5.46 14.58 17.59
N GLY A 74 -4.54 14.38 18.54
CA GLY A 74 -4.48 13.14 19.32
C GLY A 74 -4.01 11.91 18.55
N GLU A 75 -4.17 10.75 19.18
CA GLU A 75 -3.75 9.44 18.64
C GLU A 75 -4.80 8.83 17.68
N GLU A 76 -6.08 9.09 17.94
CA GLU A 76 -7.22 8.53 17.19
C GLU A 76 -7.85 9.59 16.26
N ALA A 77 -7.03 10.25 15.44
CA ALA A 77 -7.45 11.40 14.66
C ALA A 77 -8.66 11.13 13.75
N TYR A 78 -8.77 9.93 13.15
CA TYR A 78 -9.91 9.59 12.31
C TYR A 78 -11.16 9.28 13.14
N TRP A 79 -11.01 8.71 14.34
CA TRP A 79 -12.14 8.52 15.27
C TRP A 79 -12.77 9.87 15.64
N ASP A 80 -11.96 10.87 15.99
CA ASP A 80 -12.44 12.21 16.31
C ASP A 80 -13.10 12.91 15.11
N ILE A 81 -12.57 12.71 13.89
CA ILE A 81 -13.19 13.20 12.65
C ILE A 81 -14.56 12.55 12.46
N LYS A 82 -14.65 11.23 12.64
CA LYS A 82 -15.88 10.44 12.48
C LYS A 82 -16.94 10.84 13.51
N SER A 83 -16.57 10.93 14.78
CA SER A 83 -17.47 11.36 15.86
C SER A 83 -18.01 12.77 15.63
N ARG A 84 -17.15 13.73 15.24
CA ARG A 84 -17.60 15.10 14.91
C ARG A 84 -18.53 15.13 13.70
N ALA A 85 -18.28 14.30 12.68
CA ALA A 85 -19.14 14.20 11.51
C ALA A 85 -20.54 13.65 11.87
N LEU A 86 -20.60 12.65 12.76
CA LEU A 86 -21.85 12.10 13.27
C LEU A 86 -22.61 13.08 14.15
N GLU A 87 -21.92 13.78 15.06
CA GLU A 87 -22.52 14.79 15.94
C GLU A 87 -23.14 15.95 15.15
N LYS A 88 -22.42 16.43 14.13
CA LYS A 88 -22.89 17.52 13.27
C LYS A 88 -23.80 17.06 12.13
N LYS A 89 -23.95 15.74 11.94
CA LYS A 89 -24.66 15.12 10.80
C LYS A 89 -24.20 15.61 9.44
N GLN A 90 -22.93 15.96 9.31
CA GLN A 90 -22.33 16.45 8.06
C GLN A 90 -20.86 16.05 8.00
N LEU A 91 -20.34 15.86 6.79
CA LEU A 91 -18.90 15.73 6.59
C LEU A 91 -18.20 17.09 6.75
N SER A 92 -16.87 17.08 6.73
CA SER A 92 -16.10 18.33 6.63
C SER A 92 -16.49 19.11 5.37
N ASP A 93 -16.16 20.40 5.33
CA ASP A 93 -16.37 21.24 4.16
C ASP A 93 -15.49 20.80 2.99
N ARG A 94 -15.91 21.13 1.77
CA ARG A 94 -15.11 20.84 0.57
C ARG A 94 -13.83 21.67 0.62
N PRO A 95 -12.66 21.04 0.51
CA PRO A 95 -11.43 21.79 0.38
C PRO A 95 -11.34 22.41 -1.03
N GLU A 96 -10.47 23.40 -1.15
CA GLU A 96 -9.96 23.80 -2.45
C GLU A 96 -8.98 22.73 -2.94
N TYR A 97 -9.26 22.14 -4.09
CA TYR A 97 -8.41 21.09 -4.65
C TYR A 97 -7.26 21.70 -5.44
N GLU A 98 -6.07 21.21 -5.16
CA GLU A 98 -4.84 21.57 -5.87
C GLU A 98 -4.36 20.38 -6.72
N HIS A 99 -3.44 20.65 -7.64
CA HIS A 99 -2.77 19.59 -8.39
C HIS A 99 -1.72 18.91 -7.51
N PHE A 100 -1.43 17.63 -7.80
CA PHE A 100 -0.36 16.88 -7.12
C PHE A 100 0.75 16.52 -8.09
N GLU A 101 2.00 16.72 -7.68
CA GLU A 101 3.17 16.21 -8.39
C GLU A 101 3.51 14.81 -7.83
N MET A 102 3.51 13.80 -8.71
CA MET A 102 3.72 12.40 -8.34
C MET A 102 4.94 11.82 -9.06
N PRO A 103 5.78 11.04 -8.38
CA PRO A 103 6.99 10.49 -9.01
C PRO A 103 6.65 9.42 -10.05
N HIS A 104 7.39 9.42 -11.16
CA HIS A 104 7.33 8.33 -12.13
C HIS A 104 7.98 7.04 -11.59
N ASN A 105 7.40 5.90 -11.98
CA ASN A 105 8.02 4.60 -11.79
C ASN A 105 9.37 4.54 -12.51
N SER A 106 10.39 3.99 -11.85
CA SER A 106 11.74 3.86 -12.41
C SER A 106 12.24 2.41 -12.33
N PRO A 107 12.77 1.83 -13.42
CA PRO A 107 13.38 0.50 -13.39
C PRO A 107 14.78 0.50 -12.76
N THR A 108 15.30 1.66 -12.36
CA THR A 108 16.69 1.80 -11.89
C THR A 108 17.00 0.93 -10.68
N GLY A 109 16.02 0.75 -9.78
CA GLY A 109 16.16 -0.16 -8.63
C GLY A 109 16.41 -1.61 -9.03
N ILE A 110 15.58 -2.17 -9.92
CA ILE A 110 15.70 -3.58 -10.33
C ILE A 110 16.96 -3.82 -11.19
N VAL A 111 17.32 -2.87 -12.05
CA VAL A 111 18.54 -2.95 -12.87
C VAL A 111 19.79 -2.88 -11.98
N THR A 112 19.81 -1.98 -10.99
CA THR A 112 20.92 -1.89 -10.04
C THR A 112 21.05 -3.16 -9.20
N ALA A 113 19.93 -3.72 -8.74
CA ALA A 113 19.91 -4.98 -7.97
C ALA A 113 20.45 -6.16 -8.79
N PHE A 114 20.12 -6.24 -10.09
CA PHE A 114 20.70 -7.23 -10.99
C PHE A 114 22.23 -7.13 -11.05
N PHE A 115 22.76 -5.93 -11.31
CA PHE A 115 24.21 -5.73 -11.37
C PHE A 115 24.92 -5.98 -10.04
N ALA A 116 24.31 -5.58 -8.92
CA ALA A 116 24.81 -5.87 -7.58
C ALA A 116 24.86 -7.38 -7.30
N THR A 117 23.86 -8.12 -7.76
CA THR A 117 23.80 -9.59 -7.64
C THR A 117 24.91 -10.25 -8.47
N VAL A 118 25.08 -9.85 -9.72
CA VAL A 118 26.15 -10.34 -10.60
C VAL A 118 27.52 -10.04 -9.99
N MET A 119 27.72 -8.83 -9.47
CA MET A 119 28.96 -8.43 -8.81
C MET A 119 29.23 -9.26 -7.55
N GLY A 120 28.21 -9.48 -6.70
CA GLY A 120 28.32 -10.32 -5.51
C GLY A 120 28.70 -11.76 -5.83
N PHE A 121 28.04 -12.36 -6.83
CA PHE A 121 28.41 -13.69 -7.33
C PHE A 121 29.86 -13.72 -7.87
N ALA A 122 30.27 -12.71 -8.64
CA ALA A 122 31.61 -12.61 -9.17
C ALA A 122 32.70 -12.54 -8.09
N LEU A 123 32.45 -11.78 -7.01
CA LEU A 123 33.36 -11.64 -5.87
C LEU A 123 33.57 -12.97 -5.13
N ILE A 124 32.51 -13.76 -4.93
CA ILE A 124 32.58 -15.08 -4.28
C ILE A 124 33.47 -16.04 -5.08
N TRP A 125 33.39 -15.99 -6.41
CA TRP A 125 34.11 -16.90 -7.31
C TRP A 125 35.42 -16.32 -7.87
N HIS A 126 35.87 -15.16 -7.38
CA HIS A 126 37.08 -14.47 -7.85
C HIS A 126 37.10 -14.16 -9.37
N ILE A 127 35.94 -13.91 -9.97
CA ILE A 127 35.80 -13.62 -11.41
C ILE A 127 35.90 -12.11 -11.64
N TRP A 128 37.11 -11.57 -11.64
CA TRP A 128 37.36 -10.11 -11.58
C TRP A 128 36.80 -9.30 -12.75
N TRP A 129 36.78 -9.83 -13.98
CA TRP A 129 36.19 -9.11 -15.11
C TRP A 129 34.68 -8.85 -14.92
N MET A 130 33.98 -9.80 -14.31
CA MET A 130 32.55 -9.71 -14.04
C MET A 130 32.26 -8.80 -12.85
N VAL A 131 33.17 -8.72 -11.87
CA VAL A 131 33.12 -7.69 -10.81
C VAL A 131 33.14 -6.29 -11.43
N ILE A 132 34.08 -6.05 -12.35
CA ILE A 132 34.22 -4.76 -13.02
C ILE A 132 32.95 -4.45 -13.84
N LEU A 133 32.44 -5.41 -14.62
CA LEU A 133 31.20 -5.20 -15.39
C LEU A 133 29.99 -4.95 -14.49
N GLY A 134 29.84 -5.69 -13.39
CA GLY A 134 28.77 -5.46 -12.42
C GLY A 134 28.85 -4.07 -11.81
N PHE A 135 30.04 -3.64 -11.40
CA PHE A 135 30.26 -2.30 -10.88
C PHE A 135 29.93 -1.21 -11.93
N LEU A 136 30.48 -1.34 -13.14
CA LEU A 136 30.24 -0.37 -14.22
C LEU A 136 28.76 -0.32 -14.62
N GLY A 137 28.05 -1.44 -14.63
CA GLY A 137 26.62 -1.49 -14.92
C GLY A 137 25.77 -0.80 -13.84
N ALA A 138 26.05 -1.06 -12.57
CA ALA A 138 25.39 -0.36 -11.46
C ALA A 138 25.70 1.15 -11.49
N TRP A 139 26.96 1.51 -11.71
CA TRP A 139 27.38 2.91 -11.83
C TRP A 139 26.71 3.62 -13.01
N ALA A 140 26.68 3.00 -14.19
CA ALA A 140 26.00 3.57 -15.36
C ALA A 140 24.50 3.73 -15.12
N THR A 141 23.86 2.80 -14.42
CA THR A 141 22.44 2.91 -14.04
C THR A 141 22.20 4.09 -13.09
N PHE A 142 23.08 4.29 -12.10
CA PHE A 142 23.04 5.44 -11.22
C PHE A 142 23.22 6.76 -11.99
N VAL A 143 24.19 6.82 -12.90
CA VAL A 143 24.46 7.99 -13.72
C VAL A 143 23.27 8.33 -14.62
N ALA A 144 22.67 7.33 -15.29
CA ALA A 144 21.47 7.52 -16.10
C ALA A 144 20.28 7.99 -15.25
N PHE A 145 20.13 7.49 -14.02
CA PHE A 145 19.10 7.95 -13.09
C PHE A 145 19.32 9.39 -12.64
N ALA A 146 20.57 9.77 -12.35
CA ALA A 146 20.93 11.10 -11.90
C ALA A 146 20.72 12.19 -12.98
N TRP A 147 20.79 11.81 -14.26
CA TRP A 147 20.52 12.68 -15.40
C TRP A 147 19.09 12.58 -15.94
N ARG A 148 18.13 12.03 -15.19
CA ARG A 148 16.73 12.04 -15.64
C ARG A 148 16.15 13.46 -15.59
N ASP A 149 15.53 13.88 -16.69
CA ASP A 149 14.95 15.22 -16.79
C ASP A 149 13.51 15.30 -16.25
N GLN A 150 12.71 14.23 -16.40
CA GLN A 150 11.32 14.17 -15.95
C GLN A 150 11.18 13.16 -14.81
N ALA A 151 11.18 13.68 -13.59
CA ALA A 151 11.06 12.87 -12.38
C ALA A 151 9.60 12.60 -11.98
N GLU A 152 8.70 13.52 -12.33
CA GLU A 152 7.35 13.63 -11.79
C GLU A 152 6.34 13.95 -12.90
N TYR A 153 5.10 13.52 -12.69
CA TYR A 153 3.93 13.89 -13.48
C TYR A 153 2.90 14.58 -12.60
N GLU A 154 2.07 15.41 -13.22
CA GLU A 154 1.01 16.14 -12.53
C GLU A 154 -0.31 15.36 -12.59
N ILE A 155 -0.98 15.24 -11.45
CA ILE A 155 -2.39 14.84 -11.35
C ILE A 155 -3.22 16.12 -11.27
N PRO A 156 -4.09 16.42 -12.26
CA PRO A 156 -4.89 17.64 -12.29
C PRO A 156 -5.86 17.72 -11.11
N ALA A 157 -6.12 18.94 -10.62
CA ALA A 157 -7.07 19.19 -9.53
C ALA A 157 -8.48 18.62 -9.79
N SER A 158 -8.92 18.57 -11.05
CA SER A 158 -10.21 17.96 -11.41
C SER A 158 -10.26 16.45 -11.18
N GLU A 159 -9.14 15.76 -11.35
CA GLU A 159 -9.03 14.32 -11.08
C GLU A 159 -8.99 14.07 -9.57
N VAL A 160 -8.26 14.91 -8.83
CA VAL A 160 -8.22 14.89 -7.36
C VAL A 160 -9.62 15.09 -6.78
N GLU A 161 -10.38 16.07 -7.28
CA GLU A 161 -11.76 16.32 -6.86
C GLU A 161 -12.66 15.11 -7.13
N GLN A 162 -12.54 14.47 -8.30
CA GLN A 162 -13.33 13.29 -8.63
C GLN A 162 -13.05 12.14 -7.65
N LEU A 163 -11.78 11.85 -7.37
CA LEU A 163 -11.38 10.78 -6.46
C LEU A 163 -11.78 11.11 -5.01
N ASP A 164 -11.68 12.37 -4.58
CA ASP A 164 -12.14 12.78 -3.24
C ASP A 164 -13.65 12.66 -3.10
N ARG A 165 -14.39 12.98 -4.17
CA ARG A 165 -15.85 12.83 -4.20
C ARG A 165 -16.26 11.37 -3.98
N GLU A 166 -15.57 10.41 -4.60
CA GLU A 166 -15.81 8.98 -4.38
C GLU A 166 -15.59 8.59 -2.91
N ARG A 167 -14.49 9.05 -2.31
CA ARG A 167 -14.20 8.88 -0.88
C ARG A 167 -15.34 9.43 -0.02
N ARG A 168 -15.75 10.68 -0.25
CA ARG A 168 -16.81 11.35 0.53
C ARG A 168 -18.15 10.62 0.43
N LEU A 169 -18.53 10.18 -0.77
CA LEU A 169 -19.75 9.40 -0.98
C LEU A 169 -19.70 8.06 -0.25
N ALA A 170 -18.56 7.38 -0.24
CA ALA A 170 -18.37 6.15 0.52
C ALA A 170 -18.51 6.38 2.03
N LYS A 171 -17.90 7.44 2.57
CA LYS A 171 -18.02 7.79 4.00
C LYS A 171 -19.42 8.25 4.39
N ALA A 172 -20.10 9.01 3.54
CA ALA A 172 -21.48 9.41 3.79
C ALA A 172 -22.41 8.19 3.88
N ARG A 173 -22.27 7.23 2.95
CA ARG A 173 -23.02 5.96 3.00
C ARG A 173 -22.71 5.16 4.28
N LEU A 174 -21.43 5.08 4.66
CA LEU A 174 -21.00 4.39 5.88
C LEU A 174 -21.62 5.01 7.14
N LEU A 175 -21.65 6.34 7.22
CA LEU A 175 -22.15 7.08 8.38
C LEU A 175 -23.67 7.34 8.34
N GLY A 176 -24.37 6.89 7.29
CA GLY A 176 -25.80 7.13 7.12
C GLY A 176 -26.17 8.60 6.91
N LEU A 177 -25.26 9.40 6.33
CA LEU A 177 -25.48 10.82 6.03
C LEU A 177 -26.09 11.00 4.63
N PRO A 178 -27.01 11.95 4.42
CA PRO A 178 -27.65 12.18 3.12
C PRO A 178 -26.61 12.62 2.07
N PRO A 179 -26.62 12.03 0.85
CA PRO A 179 -25.65 12.38 -0.19
C PRO A 179 -25.82 13.80 -0.75
N GLU A 180 -27.06 14.31 -0.79
CA GLU A 180 -27.43 15.56 -1.46
C GLU A 180 -26.90 16.83 -0.76
N GLU A 181 -26.63 16.75 0.54
CA GLU A 181 -26.04 17.86 1.31
C GLU A 181 -24.52 17.98 1.11
N LEU A 182 -23.89 17.06 0.38
CA LEU A 182 -22.44 16.99 0.19
C LEU A 182 -21.95 17.76 -1.04
N ASP A 183 -22.84 18.15 -1.94
CA ASP A 183 -22.51 18.81 -3.20
C ASP A 183 -22.55 20.34 -3.15
N GLY A 184 -23.27 20.96 -2.20
CA GLY A 184 -23.48 22.42 -2.22
C GLY A 184 -24.13 22.94 -3.51
N VAL A 185 -24.56 22.03 -4.40
CA VAL A 185 -25.33 22.32 -5.60
C VAL A 185 -26.80 22.24 -5.17
N PRO A 186 -27.52 23.37 -5.06
CA PRO A 186 -28.94 23.34 -4.77
C PRO A 186 -29.67 22.60 -5.90
N ALA A 187 -30.70 21.84 -5.53
CA ALA A 187 -31.68 21.30 -6.49
C ALA A 187 -32.39 22.40 -7.29
#